data_AF-A0AAN6D5T3-F1
#
_entry.id   AF-A0AAN6D5T3-F1
#
_cell.length_a   1.000
_cell.length_b   1.000
_cell.length_c   1.000
_cell.angle_alpha   90.00
_cell.angle_beta   90.00
_cell.angle_gamma   90.00
#
_symmetry.space_group_name_H-M   'P 1'
#
loop_
_entity.id
_entity.type
_entity.pdbx_description
1 polymer ?
#
loop_
_entity_poly.entity_id
_entity_poly.type
_entity_poly.pdbx_seq_one_letter_code
_entity_poly.pdbx_strand_id
1 'polypeptide(L)'
;MAGHPGSPKQKYIAQYTVSPYAQSPLKGSLENAFFNTFRRTKAQFLYVTVPALIVWEVWVWARDYNEYLYTKAGREELAKVNV
;
A
#
# COMPACT_ATOMS: atom_id res chain seq x y z
N MET A 1 -26.53 -5.00 -26.17
CA MET A 1 -25.81 -3.84 -25.61
C MET A 1 -24.33 -4.22 -25.37
N ALA A 2 -23.51 -4.33 -26.42
CA ALA A 2 -22.04 -4.32 -26.35
C ALA A 2 -21.54 -4.26 -27.79
N GLY A 3 -20.83 -3.19 -28.14
CA GLY A 3 -20.47 -2.85 -29.53
C GLY A 3 -20.19 -1.36 -29.73
N HIS A 4 -20.66 -0.53 -28.79
CA HIS A 4 -20.37 0.91 -28.75
C HIS A 4 -19.72 1.28 -27.40
N PRO A 5 -18.45 0.90 -27.16
CA PRO A 5 -17.74 1.23 -25.92
C PRO A 5 -17.39 2.73 -25.78
N GLY A 6 -17.72 3.57 -26.77
CA GLY A 6 -17.39 5.01 -26.76
C GLY A 6 -15.90 5.32 -26.91
N SER A 7 -15.04 4.30 -26.99
CA SER A 7 -13.61 4.45 -27.21
C SER A 7 -13.31 4.93 -28.63
N PRO A 8 -12.15 5.57 -28.87
CA PRO A 8 -11.68 5.91 -30.21
C PRO A 8 -11.70 4.70 -31.17
N LYS A 9 -11.90 4.97 -32.46
CA LYS A 9 -11.89 3.93 -33.51
C LYS A 9 -10.50 3.30 -33.60
N GLN A 10 -10.42 1.98 -33.43
CA GLN A 10 -9.19 1.21 -33.59
C GLN A 10 -9.16 0.59 -34.99
N LYS A 11 -8.05 0.75 -35.72
CA LYS A 11 -7.84 0.17 -37.06
C LYS A 11 -6.42 -0.38 -37.14
N TYR A 12 -6.24 -1.52 -37.81
CA TYR A 12 -4.93 -2.18 -38.04
C TYR A 12 -4.21 -2.73 -36.80
N ILE A 13 -4.94 -3.05 -35.72
CA ILE A 13 -4.39 -3.74 -34.55
C ILE A 13 -4.80 -5.21 -34.63
N ALA A 14 -3.83 -6.12 -34.73
CA ALA A 14 -4.06 -7.56 -34.68
C ALA A 14 -3.65 -8.10 -33.30
N GLN A 15 -4.54 -8.87 -32.66
CA GLN A 15 -4.29 -9.52 -31.38
C GLN A 15 -4.31 -11.03 -31.57
N TYR A 16 -3.29 -11.70 -31.06
CA TYR A 16 -3.17 -13.15 -31.10
C TYR A 16 -3.25 -13.70 -29.67
N THR A 17 -3.89 -14.86 -29.52
CA THR A 17 -4.00 -15.54 -28.24
C THR A 17 -3.92 -17.06 -28.46
N VAL A 18 -3.53 -17.78 -27.42
CA VAL A 18 -3.48 -19.25 -27.40
C VAL A 18 -4.56 -19.74 -26.44
N SER A 19 -5.27 -20.81 -26.82
CA SER A 19 -6.28 -21.42 -25.96
C SER A 19 -5.69 -21.74 -24.57
N PRO A 20 -6.35 -21.37 -23.45
CA PRO A 20 -5.86 -21.69 -22.12
C PRO A 20 -5.67 -23.19 -21.88
N TYR A 21 -6.45 -24.05 -22.55
CA TYR A 21 -6.31 -25.51 -22.49
C TYR A 21 -5.05 -26.05 -23.18
N ALA A 22 -4.42 -25.23 -24.03
CA ALA A 22 -3.16 -25.55 -24.70
C ALA A 22 -1.93 -24.94 -23.99
N GLN A 23 -2.14 -24.22 -22.89
CA GLN A 23 -1.07 -23.62 -22.08
C GLN A 23 -0.86 -24.43 -20.80
N SER A 24 0.35 -24.37 -20.23
CA SER A 24 0.61 -24.89 -18.88
C SER A 24 0.27 -23.79 -17.87
N PRO A 25 -0.79 -23.94 -17.06
CA PRO A 25 -1.17 -22.93 -16.09
C PRO A 25 -0.06 -22.79 -15.04
N LEU A 26 0.33 -21.54 -14.75
CA LEU A 26 1.33 -21.17 -13.74
C LEU A 26 2.79 -21.52 -14.07
N LYS A 27 3.10 -21.97 -15.30
CA LYS A 27 4.50 -22.19 -15.72
C LYS A 27 5.33 -20.93 -15.56
N GLY A 28 6.43 -21.01 -14.80
CA GLY A 28 7.32 -19.87 -14.51
C GLY A 28 6.73 -18.82 -13.58
N SER A 29 5.57 -19.07 -12.96
CA SER A 29 4.91 -18.11 -12.07
C SER A 29 5.75 -17.79 -10.84
N LEU A 30 6.40 -18.77 -10.21
CA LEU A 30 7.20 -18.55 -8.99
C LEU A 30 8.42 -17.66 -9.24
N GLU A 31 9.23 -17.99 -10.24
CA GLU A 31 10.43 -17.22 -10.61
C GLU A 31 10.04 -15.80 -11.05
N ASN A 32 9.06 -15.67 -11.95
CA ASN A 32 8.62 -14.37 -12.44
C ASN A 32 7.92 -13.54 -11.35
N ALA A 33 7.10 -14.17 -10.50
CA ALA A 33 6.39 -13.47 -9.44
C ALA A 33 7.35 -12.92 -8.40
N PHE A 34 8.41 -13.64 -8.02
CA PHE A 34 9.35 -13.17 -7.01
C PHE A 34 10.03 -11.85 -7.43
N PHE A 35 10.71 -11.85 -8.57
CA PHE A 35 11.42 -10.66 -9.05
C PHE A 35 10.48 -9.53 -9.43
N ASN A 36 9.35 -9.85 -10.07
CA ASN A 36 8.38 -8.82 -10.45
C ASN A 36 7.69 -8.20 -9.23
N THR A 37 7.36 -8.99 -8.20
CA THR A 37 6.77 -8.48 -6.97
C THR A 37 7.75 -7.57 -6.25
N PHE A 38 9.01 -7.98 -6.09
CA PHE A 38 10.03 -7.12 -5.49
C PHE A 38 10.19 -5.80 -6.26
N ARG A 39 10.32 -5.86 -7.59
CA ARG A 39 10.45 -4.67 -8.45
C ARG A 39 9.26 -3.72 -8.28
N ARG A 40 8.03 -4.24 -8.21
CA ARG A 40 6.81 -3.43 -8.06
C ARG A 40 6.69 -2.85 -6.66
N THR A 41 6.94 -3.65 -5.62
CA THR A 41 6.89 -3.20 -4.22
C THR A 41 7.94 -2.13 -3.95
N LYS A 42 9.17 -2.31 -4.43
CA LYS A 42 10.26 -1.32 -4.26
C LYS A 42 9.86 0.06 -4.80
N ALA A 43 9.19 0.13 -5.94
CA ALA A 43 8.78 1.39 -6.54
C ALA A 43 7.72 2.14 -5.72
N GLN A 44 6.95 1.43 -4.88
CA GLN A 44 5.89 2.00 -4.06
C GLN A 44 6.24 2.08 -2.57
N PHE A 45 7.33 1.43 -2.16
CA PHE A 45 7.69 1.24 -0.75
C PHE A 45 7.71 2.55 0.03
N LEU A 46 8.43 3.57 -0.46
CA LEU A 46 8.58 4.84 0.25
C LEU A 46 7.27 5.62 0.38
N TYR A 47 6.36 5.50 -0.60
CA TYR A 47 5.07 6.17 -0.54
C TYR A 47 4.16 5.60 0.56
N VAL A 48 4.40 4.35 0.97
CA VAL A 48 3.65 3.71 2.05
C VAL A 48 4.39 3.83 3.38
N THR A 49 5.69 3.54 3.40
CA THR A 49 6.45 3.46 4.64
C THR A 49 6.73 4.82 5.25
N VAL A 50 6.98 5.86 4.46
CA VAL A 50 7.24 7.20 5.01
C VAL A 50 6.01 7.73 5.76
N PRO A 51 4.79 7.76 5.18
CA PRO A 51 3.61 8.18 5.93
C PRO A 51 3.29 7.27 7.12
N ALA A 52 3.44 5.95 6.96
CA ALA A 52 3.19 5.00 8.05
C ALA A 52 4.12 5.24 9.24
N LEU A 53 5.41 5.47 9.00
CA LEU A 53 6.37 5.80 10.04
C LEU A 53 6.04 7.12 10.73
N ILE A 54 5.70 8.16 9.98
CA ILE A 54 5.31 9.46 10.57
C ILE A 54 4.13 9.29 11.52
N VAL A 55 3.08 8.58 11.09
CA VAL A 55 1.90 8.31 11.92
C VAL A 55 2.27 7.50 13.16
N TRP A 56 3.13 6.49 12.98
CA TRP A 56 3.56 5.63 14.07
C TRP A 56 4.34 6.40 15.15
N GLU A 57 5.31 7.23 14.77
CA GLU A 57 6.10 8.03 15.70
C GLU A 57 5.23 9.02 16.49
N VAL A 58 4.30 9.70 15.81
CA VAL A 58 3.36 10.61 16.48
C VAL A 58 2.48 9.85 17.46
N TRP A 59 2.00 8.67 17.08
CA TRP A 59 1.16 7.85 17.95
C TRP A 59 1.92 7.33 19.18
N VAL A 60 3.16 6.85 19.01
CA VAL A 60 4.01 6.40 20.11
C VAL A 60 4.26 7.55 21.08
N TRP A 61 4.66 8.72 20.58
CA TRP A 61 4.88 9.89 21.43
C TRP A 61 3.61 10.30 22.18
N ALA A 62 2.47 10.38 21.49
CA ALA A 62 1.20 10.78 22.11
C ALA A 62 0.74 9.77 23.17
N ARG A 63 0.92 8.47 22.92
CA ARG A 63 0.60 7.40 23.88
C ARG A 63 1.47 7.51 25.12
N ASP A 64 2.77 7.62 24.96
CA ASP A 64 3.73 7.63 26.08
C ASP A 64 3.59 8.93 26.89
N TYR A 65 3.36 10.05 26.22
CA TYR A 65 3.05 11.33 26.88
C TYR A 65 1.74 11.28 27.65
N ASN A 66 0.70 10.67 27.08
CA ASN A 66 -0.57 10.47 27.78
C ASN A 66 -0.38 9.61 29.04
N GLU A 67 0.36 8.51 28.93
CA GLU A 67 0.68 7.65 30.09
C GLU A 67 1.43 8.43 31.17
N TYR A 68 2.44 9.23 30.79
CA TYR A 68 3.18 10.09 31.70
C TYR A 68 2.29 11.10 32.44
N LEU A 69 1.37 11.77 31.75
CA LEU A 69 0.47 12.76 32.37
C LEU A 69 -0.38 12.17 33.49
N TYR A 70 -0.77 10.90 33.37
CA TYR A 70 -1.54 10.19 34.40
C TYR A 70 -0.68 9.52 35.48
N THR A 71 0.65 9.70 35.45
CA THR A 71 1.52 9.31 36.57
C THR A 71 1.50 10.32 37.71
N LYS A 72 2.07 9.96 38.86
CA LYS A 72 2.26 10.90 39.98
C LYS A 72 3.16 12.08 39.60
N ALA A 73 4.19 11.83 38.79
CA ALA A 73 5.15 12.86 38.35
C ALA A 73 4.50 13.87 37.38
N GLY A 74 3.64 13.40 36.48
CA GLY A 74 2.97 14.24 35.48
C GLY A 74 1.75 15.03 35.98
N ARG A 75 1.33 14.85 37.24
CA ARG A 75 0.07 15.43 37.77
C ARG A 75 0.02 16.96 37.65
N GLU A 76 1.12 17.65 37.95
CA GLU A 76 1.18 19.12 37.85
C GLU A 76 1.07 19.60 36.40
N GLU A 77 1.66 18.85 35.47
CA GLU A 77 1.61 19.14 34.04
C GLU A 77 0.23 18.87 33.48
N LEU A 78 -0.40 17.76 33.88
CA LEU A 78 -1.79 17.44 33.56
C LEU A 78 -2.74 18.56 34.02
N ALA A 79 -2.56 19.06 35.25
CA ALA A 79 -3.37 20.15 35.79
C ALA A 79 -3.20 21.47 35.01
N LYS A 80 -2.06 21.69 34.34
CA LYS A 80 -1.83 22.88 33.49
C LYS A 80 -2.46 22.74 32.11
N VAL A 81 -2.36 21.55 31.49
CA VAL A 81 -2.85 21.32 30.11
C VAL A 81 -4.35 21.02 30.04
N ASN A 82 -4.98 20.68 31.17
CA ASN A 82 -6.41 20.35 31.28
C ASN A 82 -7.26 21.54 31.76
N VAL A 83 -6.82 22.77 31.49
CA VAL A 83 -7.52 24.03 31.79
C VAL A 83 -8.18 24.58 30.53
#